data_AF-A0A1B6MSQ7-F1
#
_entry.id   AF-A0A1B6MSQ7-F1
#
_cell.length_a   1.000
_cell.length_b   1.000
_cell.length_c   1.000
_cell.angle_alpha   90.00
_cell.angle_beta   90.00
_cell.angle_gamma   90.00
#
_symmetry.space_group_name_H-M   'P 1'
#
loop_
_entity.id
_entity.type
_entity.pdbx_description
1 polymer ?
#
loop_
_entity_poly.entity_id
_entity_poly.type
_entity_poly.pdbx_seq_one_letter_code
_entity_poly.pdbx_strand_id
1 'polypeptide(L)'
;TTLTTVPGCIKYKGAKIQLLDLPGIIEGAKDGKGRGRQVIAVARTCSLIFIVLDVLKPLQHKKLIEHELEGFGLRLNSQPPNIVFRKKDKGGINLQTLVPQTELDLDTVKTILS
;
A
#
# COMPACT_ATOMS: atom_id res chain seq x y z
N THR A 1 -7.98 10.77 -21.21
CA THR A 1 -8.06 11.01 -19.75
C THR A 1 -6.88 11.87 -19.33
N THR A 2 -7.07 12.80 -18.39
CA THR A 2 -5.99 13.65 -17.86
C THR A 2 -5.09 12.81 -16.96
N LEU A 3 -3.82 12.67 -17.36
CA LEU A 3 -2.84 11.76 -16.74
C LEU A 3 -1.83 12.50 -15.83
N THR A 4 -2.04 13.78 -15.60
CA THR A 4 -1.17 14.63 -14.76
C THR A 4 -1.89 14.96 -13.46
N THR A 5 -1.23 14.70 -12.34
CA THR A 5 -1.69 15.13 -11.03
C THR A 5 -1.75 16.66 -11.00
N VAL A 6 -2.86 17.22 -10.55
CA VAL A 6 -3.01 18.68 -10.41
C VAL A 6 -2.82 19.03 -8.93
N PRO A 7 -1.72 19.71 -8.56
CA PRO A 7 -1.50 20.11 -7.18
C PRO A 7 -2.29 21.38 -6.84
N GLY A 8 -3.02 21.34 -5.72
CA GLY A 8 -3.54 22.52 -5.03
C GLY A 8 -2.77 22.74 -3.73
N CYS A 9 -2.47 24.00 -3.39
CA CYS A 9 -1.82 24.32 -2.11
C CYS A 9 -2.80 25.08 -1.22
N ILE A 10 -3.04 24.57 -0.02
CA ILE A 10 -3.84 25.24 1.00
C ILE A 10 -2.99 25.56 2.23
N LYS A 11 -3.43 26.54 3.03
CA LYS A 11 -2.84 26.85 4.32
C LYS A 11 -3.84 26.54 5.42
N TYR A 12 -3.47 25.66 6.36
CA TYR A 12 -4.31 25.29 7.49
C TYR A 12 -3.49 25.37 8.78
N LYS A 13 -3.98 26.16 9.74
CA LYS A 13 -3.30 26.38 11.04
C LYS A 13 -1.81 26.73 10.91
N GLY A 14 -1.45 27.55 9.92
CA GLY A 14 -0.07 27.96 9.65
C GLY A 14 0.74 27.00 8.77
N ALA A 15 0.34 25.73 8.64
CA ALA A 15 0.99 24.75 7.78
C ALA A 15 0.53 24.88 6.32
N LYS A 16 1.46 24.72 5.37
CA LYS A 16 1.16 24.59 3.94
C LYS A 16 0.93 23.11 3.63
N ILE A 17 -0.20 22.77 3.01
CA ILE A 17 -0.58 21.40 2.67
C ILE A 17 -0.80 21.34 1.16
N GLN A 18 -0.18 20.36 0.51
CA GLN A 18 -0.38 20.07 -0.91
C GLN A 18 -1.44 18.99 -1.06
N LEU A 19 -2.51 19.32 -1.77
CA LEU A 19 -3.55 18.40 -2.20
C LEU A 19 -3.21 17.93 -3.61
N LEU A 20 -3.15 16.62 -3.80
CA LEU A 20 -2.83 16.00 -5.07
C LEU A 20 -4.03 15.15 -5.48
N ASP A 21 -4.59 15.44 -6.65
CA ASP A 21 -5.56 14.54 -7.27
C ASP A 21 -4.82 13.46 -8.06
N LEU A 22 -5.17 12.20 -7.83
CA LEU A 22 -4.51 11.02 -8.39
C LEU A 22 -5.44 10.30 -9.37
N PRO A 23 -5.61 10.81 -10.61
CA PRO A 23 -6.46 10.17 -11.59
C PRO A 23 -5.87 8.82 -12.03
N GLY A 24 -6.71 7.79 -12.17
CA GLY A 24 -6.32 6.54 -12.82
C GLY A 24 -5.58 5.51 -11.96
N ILE A 25 -5.70 5.56 -10.62
CA ILE A 25 -5.21 4.48 -9.73
C ILE A 25 -5.99 3.17 -9.95
N ILE A 26 -7.22 3.26 -10.43
CA ILE A 26 -8.27 2.26 -10.26
C ILE A 26 -8.29 1.20 -11.39
N GLU A 27 -7.74 1.48 -12.56
CA GLU A 27 -7.82 0.57 -13.73
C GLU A 27 -6.44 0.24 -14.32
N GLY A 28 -6.00 -1.02 -14.15
CA GLY A 28 -4.89 -1.61 -14.92
C GLY A 28 -3.50 -1.04 -14.66
N ALA A 29 -3.35 -0.13 -13.69
CA ALA A 29 -2.07 0.52 -13.39
C ALA A 29 -1.02 -0.46 -12.84
N LYS A 30 -1.45 -1.58 -12.21
CA LYS A 30 -0.56 -2.65 -11.71
C LYS A 30 0.09 -3.47 -12.81
N ASP A 31 -0.54 -3.56 -13.98
CA ASP A 31 -0.03 -4.37 -15.09
C ASP A 31 1.16 -3.71 -15.81
N GLY A 32 1.64 -2.57 -15.28
CA GLY A 32 2.86 -1.90 -15.74
C GLY A 32 2.77 -1.29 -17.14
N LYS A 33 1.61 -1.37 -17.79
CA LYS A 33 1.36 -0.80 -19.11
C LYS A 33 1.06 0.70 -18.98
N GLY A 34 1.99 1.54 -19.42
CA GLY A 34 1.80 3.00 -19.53
C GLY A 34 2.32 3.83 -18.37
N ARG A 35 1.74 5.03 -18.18
CA ARG A 35 2.20 6.05 -17.20
C ARG A 35 1.64 5.87 -15.78
N GLY A 36 0.95 4.76 -15.49
CA GLY A 36 0.44 4.43 -14.13
C GLY A 36 1.51 4.40 -13.05
N ARG A 37 2.76 4.05 -13.40
CA ARG A 37 3.93 4.14 -12.49
C ARG A 37 4.14 5.53 -11.90
N GLN A 38 3.86 6.60 -12.66
CA GLN A 38 4.07 7.98 -12.17
C GLN A 38 3.06 8.32 -11.07
N VAL A 39 1.79 7.96 -11.26
CA VAL A 39 0.72 8.19 -10.29
C VAL A 39 0.98 7.41 -8.99
N ILE A 40 1.44 6.16 -9.10
CA ILE A 40 1.81 5.32 -7.96
C ILE A 40 2.99 5.91 -7.18
N ALA A 41 4.01 6.40 -7.88
CA ALA A 41 5.17 7.01 -7.24
C ALA A 41 4.77 8.22 -6.40
N VAL A 42 3.85 9.06 -6.90
CA VAL A 42 3.30 10.19 -6.15
C VAL A 42 2.53 9.70 -4.92
N ALA A 43 1.63 8.71 -5.08
CA ALA A 43 0.85 8.16 -3.98
C ALA A 43 1.73 7.65 -2.82
N ARG A 44 2.86 7.01 -3.14
CA ARG A 44 3.83 6.51 -2.15
C ARG A 44 4.57 7.60 -1.37
N THR A 45 4.57 8.83 -1.88
CA THR A 45 5.19 9.98 -1.20
C THR A 45 4.20 10.79 -0.35
N CYS A 46 2.90 10.51 -0.47
CA CYS A 46 1.87 11.20 0.30
C CYS A 46 1.94 10.84 1.79
N SER A 47 1.80 11.84 2.66
CA SER A 47 1.70 11.63 4.10
C SER A 47 0.32 11.13 4.55
N LEU A 48 -0.72 11.38 3.75
CA LEU A 48 -2.10 10.99 4.00
C LEU A 48 -2.81 10.77 2.66
N ILE A 49 -3.69 9.77 2.62
CA ILE A 49 -4.55 9.48 1.46
C ILE A 49 -6.00 9.61 1.88
N PHE A 50 -6.78 10.38 1.12
CA PHE A 50 -8.23 10.43 1.25
C PHE A 50 -8.88 9.50 0.23
N ILE A 51 -9.65 8.53 0.71
CA ILE A 51 -10.50 7.69 -0.15
C ILE A 51 -11.89 8.32 -0.16
N VAL A 52 -12.24 8.97 -1.27
CA VAL A 52 -13.55 9.59 -1.47
C VAL A 52 -14.48 8.56 -2.10
N LEU A 53 -15.61 8.29 -1.44
CA LEU A 53 -16.58 7.28 -1.85
C LEU A 53 -17.95 7.90 -2.10
N ASP A 54 -18.67 7.33 -3.05
CA ASP A 54 -20.11 7.55 -3.20
C ASP A 54 -20.86 6.74 -2.14
N VAL A 55 -21.69 7.41 -1.35
CA VAL A 55 -22.51 6.82 -0.28
C VAL A 55 -23.55 5.81 -0.80
N LEU A 56 -23.93 5.88 -2.08
CA LEU A 56 -24.89 4.95 -2.68
C LEU A 56 -24.25 3.61 -3.04
N LYS A 57 -22.93 3.56 -3.29
CA LYS A 57 -22.19 2.33 -3.65
C LYS A 57 -20.81 2.23 -2.97
N PRO A 58 -20.69 2.45 -1.64
CA PRO A 58 -19.40 2.67 -1.00
C PRO A 58 -18.58 1.39 -0.89
N LEU A 59 -19.23 0.24 -0.65
CA LEU A 59 -18.54 -1.01 -0.34
C LEU A 59 -17.75 -1.57 -1.52
N GLN A 60 -18.33 -1.54 -2.72
CA GLN A 60 -17.68 -2.05 -3.93
C GLN A 60 -16.49 -1.18 -4.32
N HIS A 61 -16.67 0.15 -4.35
CA HIS A 61 -15.59 1.08 -4.67
C HIS A 61 -14.48 1.05 -3.63
N LYS A 62 -14.83 1.00 -2.34
CA LYS A 62 -13.86 0.88 -1.25
C LYS A 62 -12.98 -0.34 -1.43
N LYS A 63 -13.59 -1.53 -1.58
CA LYS A 63 -12.85 -2.80 -1.71
C LYS A 63 -11.90 -2.78 -2.91
N LEU A 64 -12.34 -2.23 -4.03
CA LEU A 64 -11.53 -2.17 -5.24
C LEU A 64 -10.34 -1.20 -5.07
N ILE A 65 -10.57 -0.02 -4.50
CA ILE A 65 -9.51 0.97 -4.23
C ILE A 65 -8.50 0.40 -3.23
N GLU A 66 -8.95 -0.19 -2.12
CA GLU A 66 -8.07 -0.79 -1.12
C GLU A 66 -7.20 -1.89 -1.74
N HIS A 67 -7.80 -2.78 -2.53
CA HIS A 67 -7.08 -3.85 -3.22
C HIS A 67 -6.00 -3.34 -4.18
N GLU A 68 -6.30 -2.31 -4.98
CA GLU A 68 -5.30 -1.74 -5.90
C GLU A 68 -4.17 -1.02 -5.14
N LEU A 69 -4.50 -0.26 -4.08
CA LEU A 69 -3.50 0.40 -3.24
C LEU A 69 -2.57 -0.62 -2.56
N GLU A 70 -3.12 -1.72 -2.05
CA GLU A 70 -2.34 -2.82 -1.49
C GLU A 70 -1.43 -3.50 -2.52
N GLY A 71 -1.94 -3.69 -3.75
CA GLY A 71 -1.17 -4.18 -4.90
C GLY A 71 0.02 -3.28 -5.25
N PHE A 72 -0.07 -1.98 -4.96
CA PHE A 72 1.04 -1.03 -5.12
C PHE A 72 2.01 -0.97 -3.93
N GLY A 73 1.79 -1.79 -2.91
CA GLY A 73 2.61 -1.83 -1.70
C GLY A 73 2.27 -0.74 -0.69
N LEU A 74 1.13 -0.06 -0.83
CA LEU A 74 0.62 0.81 0.23
C LEU A 74 -0.07 -0.06 1.29
N ARG A 75 0.11 0.31 2.56
CA ARG A 75 -0.50 -0.37 3.71
C ARG A 75 -1.30 0.66 4.48
N LEU A 76 -2.60 0.70 4.23
CA LEU A 76 -3.49 1.71 4.79
C LEU A 76 -3.69 1.46 6.29
N ASN A 77 -3.55 2.51 7.09
CA ASN A 77 -3.79 2.49 8.54
C ASN A 77 -3.10 1.32 9.28
N SER A 78 -1.96 0.87 8.78
CA SER A 78 -1.25 -0.32 9.25
C SER A 78 0.13 0.07 9.74
N GLN A 79 0.60 -0.60 10.77
CA GLN A 79 1.99 -0.48 11.22
C GLN A 79 2.82 -1.63 10.62
N PRO A 80 4.13 -1.42 10.38
CA PRO A 80 5.01 -2.51 9.99
C PRO A 80 4.92 -3.67 11.00
N PRO A 81 4.83 -4.92 10.53
CA PRO A 81 4.76 -6.06 11.44
C PRO A 81 6.06 -6.16 12.26
N ASN A 82 5.92 -6.50 13.53
CA ASN A 82 7.06 -6.63 14.45
C ASN A 82 7.78 -7.97 14.23
N ILE A 83 8.49 -8.08 13.11
CA ILE A 83 9.21 -9.29 12.69
C ILE A 83 10.67 -8.94 12.45
N VAL A 84 11.57 -9.74 13.02
CA VAL A 84 13.01 -9.61 12.80
C VAL A 84 13.48 -10.73 11.88
N PHE A 85 13.94 -10.35 10.68
CA PHE A 85 14.52 -11.28 9.72
C PHE A 85 16.06 -11.19 9.73
N ARG A 86 16.75 -12.28 10.04
CA ARG A 86 18.21 -12.37 10.00
C ARG A 86 18.64 -13.53 9.09
N LYS A 87 19.24 -13.19 7.94
CA LYS A 87 19.82 -14.18 7.03
C LYS A 87 21.08 -14.79 7.65
N LYS A 88 21.16 -16.12 7.61
CA LYS A 88 22.33 -16.90 8.06
C LYS A 88 23.00 -17.54 6.86
N ASP A 89 24.31 -17.74 6.93
CA ASP A 89 25.06 -18.38 5.84
C ASP A 89 24.80 -19.89 5.74
N LYS A 90 24.52 -20.55 6.88
CA LYS A 90 24.27 -21.99 7.01
C LYS A 90 23.27 -22.29 8.12
N GLY A 91 22.74 -23.51 8.15
CA GLY A 91 21.87 -24.01 9.23
C GLY A 91 20.36 -23.89 8.97
N GLY A 92 19.95 -23.68 7.72
CA GLY A 92 18.54 -23.67 7.32
C GLY A 92 17.73 -22.52 7.93
N ILE A 93 16.40 -22.69 7.95
CA ILE A 93 15.44 -21.69 8.45
C ILE A 93 15.08 -22.02 9.89
N ASN A 94 15.20 -21.03 10.77
CA ASN A 94 14.80 -21.12 12.17
C ASN A 94 13.73 -20.06 12.45
N LEU A 95 12.61 -20.46 13.05
CA LEU A 95 11.48 -19.61 13.40
C LEU A 95 11.36 -19.52 14.92
N GLN A 96 11.33 -18.29 15.44
CA GLN A 96 11.09 -18.01 16.85
C GLN A 96 9.81 -17.21 16.98
N THR A 97 8.89 -17.67 17.83
CA THR A 97 7.60 -17.03 18.06
C THR A 97 7.47 -16.64 19.53
N LEU A 98 7.05 -15.40 19.79
CA LEU A 98 6.79 -14.91 21.15
C LEU A 98 5.39 -15.31 21.64
N VAL A 99 4.46 -15.47 20.72
CA VAL A 99 3.06 -15.85 20.96
C VAL A 99 2.65 -16.96 19.99
N PRO A 100 1.66 -17.81 20.35
CA PRO A 100 1.10 -18.79 19.42
C PRO A 100 0.65 -18.12 18.12
N GLN A 101 1.06 -18.70 16.99
CA GLN A 101 0.72 -18.19 15.66
C GLN A 101 -0.51 -18.92 15.13
N THR A 102 -1.48 -18.18 14.60
CA THR A 102 -2.71 -18.73 14.00
C THR A 102 -2.58 -18.99 12.51
N GLU A 103 -1.72 -18.24 11.82
CA GLU A 103 -1.61 -18.25 10.34
C GLU A 103 -0.20 -18.62 9.83
N LEU A 104 0.85 -18.44 10.65
CA LEU A 104 2.24 -18.66 10.26
C LEU A 104 2.84 -19.85 11.01
N ASP A 105 2.94 -20.99 10.34
CA ASP A 105 3.67 -22.16 10.81
C ASP A 105 5.07 -22.28 10.18
N LEU A 106 5.89 -23.17 10.74
CA LEU A 106 7.28 -23.36 10.29
C LEU A 106 7.34 -23.79 8.82
N ASP A 107 6.39 -24.61 8.38
CA ASP A 107 6.38 -25.16 7.03
C ASP A 107 5.99 -24.09 6.01
N THR A 108 4.98 -23.26 6.28
CA THR A 108 4.65 -22.10 5.44
C THR A 108 5.81 -21.12 5.36
N VAL A 109 6.47 -20.82 6.49
CA VAL A 109 7.64 -19.94 6.51
C VAL A 109 8.80 -20.52 5.69
N LYS A 110 9.02 -21.84 5.77
CA LYS A 110 10.02 -22.51 4.92
C LYS A 110 9.66 -22.39 3.45
N THR A 111 8.41 -22.65 3.06
CA THR A 111 7.95 -22.55 1.67
C THR A 111 8.09 -21.13 1.09
N ILE A 112 7.88 -20.10 1.91
CA ILE A 112 8.01 -18.70 1.47
C ILE A 112 9.47 -18.28 1.31
N LEU A 113 10.38 -18.80 2.15
CA LEU A 113 11.78 -18.37 2.21
C LEU A 113 12.77 -19.28 1.46
N SER A 114 12.35 -20.49 1.06
CA SER A 114 13.13 -21.42 0.23
C SER A 114 13.06 -21.04 -1.25
#